data_AF-A0A2A5DU34-F1
#
_entry.id   AF-A0A2A5DU34-F1
#
_cell.length_a   1.000
_cell.length_b   1.000
_cell.length_c   1.000
_cell.angle_alpha   90.00
_cell.angle_beta   90.00
_cell.angle_gamma   90.00
#
_symmetry.space_group_name_H-M   'P 1'
#
loop_
_entity.id
_entity.type
_entity.pdbx_description
1 polymer ?
#
loop_
_entity_poly.entity_id
_entity_poly.type
_entity_poly.pdbx_seq_one_letter_code
_entity_poly.pdbx_strand_id
1 'polypeptide(L)'
;MYLSGSINIDPSKMTVINKVKPEKAFLKMFHFCTGGVMSKKEEEETFTAISILHQINMACRQMGINNIVRLSKDDLDFYLDEEGKEDDLKDALENFNLKIHKVESDFFEKLTLLLEDDKSPFQSLIEISINRVHKVGDYPIMIKVNSLIKDFKVNEGEDPKDLKKRLGTQFKNQESYDSMVDKYKLMFQTYLQDFEQSLRKFIEVDDIEIKDNVRILRTKKPIQDKVHYRFRDTCRAPIFYGYYGFDDYYMYAWLWGGLCHEHNLEVSNFDLVDEAGAEILSVGDEGFDAGQTDALNNANDFELPALTSGTYYGDNDYADTIGASSVVIINAEGGVDASFFSFSDGDSGFSSYDAGSGDSSGGGSSCGSSCGSSCGGCSS
;
A
#
# COMPACT_ATOMS: atom_id res chain seq x y z
N MET A 1 6.46 -3.89 -13.78
CA MET A 1 5.31 -4.74 -13.49
C MET A 1 5.67 -5.73 -12.40
N TYR A 2 4.75 -5.93 -11.47
CA TYR A 2 4.76 -6.99 -10.47
C TYR A 2 3.32 -7.43 -10.22
N LEU A 3 3.14 -8.61 -9.62
CA LEU A 3 1.83 -9.15 -9.29
C LEU A 3 1.52 -8.87 -7.82
N SER A 4 0.31 -8.39 -7.54
CA SER A 4 -0.14 -8.07 -6.19
C SER A 4 -1.42 -8.84 -5.90
N GLY A 5 -1.47 -9.48 -4.74
CA GLY A 5 -2.65 -10.19 -4.26
C GLY A 5 -2.99 -9.77 -2.84
N SER A 6 -4.26 -9.81 -2.49
CA SER A 6 -4.74 -9.70 -1.11
C SER A 6 -5.67 -10.86 -0.79
N ILE A 7 -5.45 -11.51 0.35
CA ILE A 7 -6.33 -12.52 0.94
C ILE A 7 -6.82 -11.97 2.28
N ASN A 8 -8.10 -11.64 2.37
CA ASN A 8 -8.73 -11.13 3.58
C ASN A 8 -9.56 -12.25 4.21
N ILE A 9 -9.36 -12.53 5.50
CA ILE A 9 -9.90 -13.71 6.17
C ILE A 9 -10.70 -13.29 7.39
N ASP A 10 -11.92 -13.82 7.48
CA ASP A 10 -12.79 -13.72 8.66
C ASP A 10 -12.84 -15.10 9.36
N PRO A 11 -12.15 -15.27 10.50
CA PRO A 11 -12.09 -16.54 11.19
C PRO A 11 -13.38 -16.84 11.95
N SER A 12 -13.83 -18.11 11.95
CA SER A 12 -15.08 -18.56 12.60
C SER A 12 -15.10 -18.48 14.14
N LYS A 13 -14.09 -17.87 14.78
CA LYS A 13 -13.97 -17.84 16.25
C LYS A 13 -14.98 -16.85 16.84
N MET A 14 -15.40 -17.09 18.08
CA MET A 14 -16.37 -16.21 18.75
C MET A 14 -15.78 -14.80 18.89
N THR A 15 -16.27 -13.84 18.12
CA THR A 15 -15.99 -12.41 18.30
C THR A 15 -16.82 -11.86 19.44
N VAL A 16 -16.24 -10.96 20.23
CA VAL A 16 -16.99 -10.19 21.23
C VAL A 16 -17.22 -8.79 20.66
N ILE A 17 -18.47 -8.45 20.40
CA ILE A 17 -18.83 -7.10 19.96
C ILE A 17 -18.80 -6.16 21.16
N ASN A 18 -17.79 -5.31 21.20
CA ASN A 18 -17.62 -4.29 22.23
C ASN A 18 -18.15 -2.94 21.73
N LYS A 19 -18.84 -2.20 22.61
CA LYS A 19 -19.25 -0.82 22.34
C LYS A 19 -18.17 0.13 22.80
N VAL A 20 -17.57 0.87 21.87
CA VAL A 20 -16.50 1.81 22.17
C VAL A 20 -17.09 3.08 22.75
N LYS A 21 -16.60 3.50 23.92
CA LYS A 21 -16.94 4.81 24.47
C LYS A 21 -16.26 5.88 23.62
N PRO A 22 -17.00 6.82 23.02
CA PRO A 22 -16.40 7.81 22.14
C PRO A 22 -15.45 8.72 22.92
N GLU A 23 -14.36 9.18 22.31
CA GLU A 23 -13.34 9.99 22.98
C GLU A 23 -13.75 11.47 23.14
N LYS A 24 -14.45 12.01 22.14
CA LYS A 24 -14.86 13.43 22.08
C LYS A 24 -16.02 13.72 23.04
N ALA A 25 -15.92 14.81 23.80
CA ALA A 25 -16.87 15.16 24.88
C ALA A 25 -18.34 15.24 24.43
N PHE A 26 -18.60 15.77 23.23
CA PHE A 26 -19.96 15.83 22.68
C PHE A 26 -20.54 14.44 22.34
N LEU A 27 -19.71 13.57 21.77
CA LEU A 27 -20.09 12.17 21.49
C LEU A 27 -20.25 11.37 22.78
N LYS A 28 -19.49 11.66 23.86
CA LYS A 28 -19.70 11.07 25.20
C LYS A 28 -21.06 11.42 25.79
N MET A 29 -21.48 12.68 25.65
CA MET A 29 -22.80 13.13 26.09
C MET A 29 -23.92 12.48 25.27
N PHE A 30 -23.76 12.43 23.94
CA PHE A 30 -24.71 11.78 23.04
C PHE A 30 -24.80 10.26 23.28
N HIS A 31 -23.68 9.60 23.56
CA HIS A 31 -23.61 8.19 23.96
C HIS A 31 -24.42 7.94 25.24
N PHE A 32 -24.30 8.82 26.23
CA PHE A 32 -25.06 8.69 27.49
C PHE A 32 -26.56 8.94 27.26
N CYS A 33 -26.93 9.91 26.42
CA CYS A 33 -28.32 10.21 26.08
C CYS A 33 -28.99 9.13 25.22
N THR A 34 -28.24 8.44 24.37
CA THR A 34 -28.77 7.39 23.47
C THR A 34 -28.61 5.97 24.04
N GLY A 35 -28.17 5.81 25.29
CA GLY A 35 -27.93 4.48 25.89
C GLY A 35 -26.87 3.66 25.15
N GLY A 36 -25.92 4.32 24.48
CA GLY A 36 -24.90 3.66 23.66
C GLY A 36 -25.46 2.96 22.41
N VAL A 37 -26.57 3.44 21.84
CA VAL A 37 -27.08 2.93 20.54
C VAL A 37 -26.25 3.47 19.38
N MET A 38 -25.69 4.69 19.53
CA MET A 38 -24.86 5.38 18.53
C MET A 38 -23.35 5.23 18.77
N SER A 39 -22.92 4.35 19.69
CA SER A 39 -21.49 4.05 19.89
C SER A 39 -20.94 3.30 18.68
N LYS A 40 -19.74 3.66 18.22
CA LYS A 40 -18.99 2.79 17.28
C LYS A 40 -18.86 1.41 17.92
N LYS A 41 -19.18 0.38 17.15
CA LYS A 41 -19.03 -1.03 17.55
C LYS A 41 -17.71 -1.51 16.98
N GLU A 42 -16.92 -2.17 17.81
CA GLU A 42 -15.71 -2.87 17.41
C GLU A 42 -15.90 -4.35 17.73
N GLU A 43 -15.34 -5.20 16.88
CA GLU A 43 -15.24 -6.63 17.09
C GLU A 43 -13.86 -6.93 17.67
N GLU A 44 -13.85 -7.69 18.76
CA GLU A 44 -12.62 -8.18 19.39
C GLU A 44 -12.54 -9.70 19.23
N GLU A 45 -11.43 -10.13 18.63
CA GLU A 45 -11.11 -11.52 18.42
C GLU A 45 -10.65 -12.22 19.71
N THR A 46 -11.07 -13.48 19.87
CA THR A 46 -10.78 -14.29 21.07
C THR A 46 -9.53 -15.16 20.95
N PHE A 47 -8.87 -15.18 19.79
CA PHE A 47 -7.62 -15.92 19.63
C PHE A 47 -6.42 -15.20 20.23
N THR A 48 -5.45 -15.98 20.73
CA THR A 48 -4.18 -15.46 21.25
C THR A 48 -3.16 -15.32 20.12
N ALA A 49 -2.18 -14.43 20.29
CA ALA A 49 -1.12 -14.21 19.30
C ALA A 49 -0.40 -15.51 18.92
N ILE A 50 -0.10 -16.33 19.93
CA ILE A 50 0.59 -17.62 19.74
C ILE A 50 -0.26 -18.59 18.92
N SER A 51 -1.56 -18.68 19.21
CA SER A 51 -2.44 -19.63 18.54
C SER A 51 -2.58 -19.33 17.05
N ILE A 52 -2.79 -18.06 16.68
CA ILE A 52 -2.99 -17.67 15.28
C ILE A 52 -1.69 -17.76 14.48
N LEU A 53 -0.56 -17.33 15.07
CA LEU A 53 0.76 -17.47 14.42
C LEU A 53 1.13 -18.93 14.19
N HIS A 54 0.75 -19.84 15.09
CA HIS A 54 0.97 -21.27 14.88
C HIS A 54 0.14 -21.80 13.71
N GLN A 55 -1.14 -21.44 13.62
CA GLN A 55 -2.01 -21.84 12.49
C GLN A 55 -1.48 -21.31 11.16
N ILE A 56 -1.05 -20.05 11.11
CA ILE A 56 -0.43 -19.44 9.92
C ILE A 56 0.87 -20.15 9.55
N ASN A 57 1.76 -20.42 10.51
CA ASN A 57 3.00 -21.15 10.26
C ASN A 57 2.76 -22.55 9.68
N MET A 58 1.74 -23.26 10.15
CA MET A 58 1.35 -24.55 9.56
C MET A 58 0.92 -24.39 8.09
N ALA A 59 0.11 -23.37 7.79
CA ALA A 59 -0.33 -23.07 6.43
C ALA A 59 0.85 -22.70 5.51
N CYS A 60 1.75 -21.83 5.96
CA CYS A 60 2.94 -21.41 5.23
C CYS A 60 3.87 -22.59 4.94
N ARG A 61 4.15 -23.44 5.94
CA ARG A 61 5.01 -24.62 5.75
C ARG A 61 4.44 -25.64 4.79
N GLN A 62 3.12 -25.81 4.75
CA GLN A 62 2.49 -26.70 3.77
C GLN A 62 2.73 -26.22 2.33
N MET A 63 2.86 -24.91 2.14
CA MET A 63 3.27 -24.31 0.86
C MET A 63 4.80 -24.30 0.65
N GLY A 64 5.56 -24.71 1.65
CA GLY A 64 7.02 -24.63 1.63
C GLY A 64 7.57 -23.25 2.00
N ILE A 65 6.75 -22.31 2.46
CA ILE A 65 7.18 -20.97 2.88
C ILE A 65 7.76 -21.07 4.29
N ASN A 66 9.06 -20.80 4.42
CA ASN A 66 9.83 -21.03 5.64
C ASN A 66 10.84 -19.93 5.98
N ASN A 67 10.94 -18.88 5.16
CA ASN A 67 11.82 -17.74 5.40
C ASN A 67 11.00 -16.58 5.98
N ILE A 68 11.43 -16.05 7.12
CA ILE A 68 10.80 -14.90 7.77
C ILE A 68 11.70 -13.67 7.64
N VAL A 69 11.11 -12.57 7.23
CA VAL A 69 11.81 -11.29 7.11
C VAL A 69 11.60 -10.44 8.36
N ARG A 70 10.38 -10.44 8.92
CA ARG A 70 10.03 -9.61 10.07
C ARG A 70 8.91 -10.24 10.89
N LEU A 71 9.00 -10.12 12.21
CA LEU A 71 7.88 -10.36 13.14
C LEU A 71 7.75 -9.18 14.10
N SER A 72 6.60 -8.52 14.08
CA SER A 72 6.29 -7.43 14.99
C SER A 72 4.96 -7.65 15.72
N LYS A 73 4.89 -7.11 16.94
CA LYS A 73 3.68 -7.05 17.77
C LYS A 73 3.56 -5.63 18.29
N ASP A 74 2.41 -5.00 18.04
CA ASP A 74 2.11 -3.63 18.46
C ASP A 74 3.24 -2.65 18.07
N ASP A 75 3.69 -2.77 16.82
CA ASP A 75 4.80 -2.02 16.20
C ASP A 75 6.21 -2.23 16.83
N LEU A 76 6.34 -3.16 17.78
CA LEU A 76 7.63 -3.60 18.31
C LEU A 76 8.14 -4.83 17.55
N ASP A 77 9.34 -4.73 16.98
CA ASP A 77 9.99 -5.84 16.28
C ASP A 77 10.60 -6.85 17.25
N PHE A 78 10.17 -8.11 17.11
CA PHE A 78 10.72 -9.27 17.84
C PHE A 78 11.73 -10.04 17.01
N TYR A 79 11.61 -9.93 15.68
CA TYR A 79 12.50 -10.50 14.68
C TYR A 79 12.59 -9.57 13.47
N LEU A 80 13.79 -9.39 12.95
CA LEU A 80 14.09 -8.73 11.68
C LEU A 80 15.31 -9.41 11.08
N ASP A 81 15.18 -9.92 9.86
CA ASP A 81 16.30 -10.49 9.14
C ASP A 81 17.05 -9.41 8.37
N GLU A 82 18.27 -9.12 8.84
CA GLU A 82 19.19 -8.18 8.21
C GLU A 82 20.24 -8.89 7.32
N GLU A 83 20.36 -10.22 7.45
CA GLU A 83 21.46 -11.01 6.89
C GLU A 83 21.02 -11.97 5.77
N GLY A 84 19.72 -12.14 5.53
CA GLY A 84 19.20 -13.08 4.52
C GLY A 84 19.31 -14.52 4.99
N LYS A 85 18.88 -14.81 6.23
CA LYS A 85 18.88 -16.16 6.80
C LYS A 85 17.77 -16.99 6.20
N GLU A 86 18.12 -18.19 5.73
CA GLU A 86 17.17 -19.15 5.18
C GLU A 86 16.63 -20.11 6.26
N ASP A 87 15.39 -20.58 6.07
CA ASP A 87 14.68 -21.58 6.87
C ASP A 87 14.55 -21.23 8.37
N ASP A 88 14.30 -19.96 8.67
CA ASP A 88 14.36 -19.37 10.01
C ASP A 88 12.98 -19.12 10.64
N LEU A 89 11.88 -19.30 9.91
CA LEU A 89 10.51 -19.05 10.40
C LEU A 89 10.19 -19.84 11.67
N LYS A 90 10.64 -21.10 11.74
CA LYS A 90 10.42 -21.95 12.92
C LYS A 90 11.06 -21.33 14.16
N ASP A 91 12.34 -21.02 14.05
CA ASP A 91 13.17 -20.60 15.16
C ASP A 91 12.75 -19.20 15.61
N ALA A 92 12.38 -18.32 14.70
CA ALA A 92 11.83 -17.00 15.01
C ALA A 92 10.51 -17.09 15.84
N LEU A 93 9.58 -17.98 15.44
CA LEU A 93 8.32 -18.15 16.17
C LEU A 93 8.51 -18.83 17.53
N GLU A 94 9.43 -19.79 17.64
CA GLU A 94 9.77 -20.40 18.93
C GLU A 94 10.40 -19.36 19.87
N ASN A 95 11.32 -18.53 19.37
CA ASN A 95 11.92 -17.44 20.13
C ASN A 95 10.89 -16.39 20.57
N PHE A 96 9.92 -16.07 19.71
CA PHE A 96 8.80 -15.18 20.06
C PHE A 96 7.98 -15.74 21.22
N ASN A 97 7.63 -17.02 21.16
CA ASN A 97 6.88 -17.71 22.22
C ASN A 97 7.64 -17.76 23.56
N LEU A 98 8.97 -17.88 23.52
CA LEU A 98 9.81 -17.84 24.73
C LEU A 98 9.91 -16.43 25.35
N LYS A 99 9.91 -15.38 24.52
CA LYS A 99 10.05 -13.98 24.96
C LYS A 99 8.76 -13.40 25.52
N ILE A 100 7.60 -13.83 25.01
CA ILE A 100 6.30 -13.31 25.44
C ILE A 100 5.76 -14.09 26.62
N HIS A 101 5.43 -13.40 27.71
CA HIS A 101 4.74 -14.03 28.82
C HIS A 101 3.31 -14.42 28.40
N LYS A 102 2.79 -15.55 28.90
CA LYS A 102 1.44 -16.07 28.56
C LYS A 102 0.30 -15.05 28.77
N VAL A 103 0.47 -14.10 29.68
CA VAL A 103 -0.51 -13.01 29.85
C VAL A 103 -0.38 -11.97 28.73
N GLU A 104 0.83 -11.63 28.31
CA GLU A 104 1.11 -10.68 27.22
C GLU A 104 0.74 -11.24 25.83
N SER A 105 0.69 -12.57 25.66
CA SER A 105 0.21 -13.18 24.42
C SER A 105 -1.30 -13.02 24.20
N ASP A 106 -2.03 -12.81 25.29
CA ASP A 106 -3.47 -12.61 25.28
C ASP A 106 -3.84 -11.13 25.05
N PHE A 107 -2.86 -10.21 25.06
CA PHE A 107 -3.07 -8.78 24.83
C PHE A 107 -2.16 -8.27 23.70
N PHE A 108 -2.69 -8.25 22.50
CA PHE A 108 -2.11 -7.56 21.35
C PHE A 108 -3.22 -6.81 20.60
N GLU A 109 -2.87 -5.69 19.99
CA GLU A 109 -3.73 -4.94 19.09
C GLU A 109 -3.45 -5.38 17.65
N LYS A 110 -2.16 -5.49 17.29
CA LYS A 110 -1.72 -5.83 15.94
C LYS A 110 -0.52 -6.77 15.93
N LEU A 111 -0.56 -7.78 15.07
CA LEU A 111 0.62 -8.58 14.70
C LEU A 111 0.92 -8.35 13.22
N THR A 112 2.21 -8.23 12.90
CA THR A 112 2.67 -8.20 11.50
C THR A 112 3.73 -9.27 11.34
N LEU A 113 3.49 -10.19 10.42
CA LEU A 113 4.42 -11.23 10.01
C LEU A 113 4.76 -11.01 8.54
N LEU A 114 6.04 -10.89 8.23
CA LEU A 114 6.53 -10.74 6.87
C LEU A 114 7.37 -11.95 6.49
N LEU A 115 7.00 -12.60 5.39
CA LEU A 115 7.63 -13.82 4.91
C LEU A 115 8.16 -13.63 3.49
N GLU A 116 9.19 -14.39 3.17
CA GLU A 116 9.74 -14.52 1.83
C GLU A 116 9.42 -15.91 1.27
N ASP A 117 9.04 -15.97 -0.01
CA ASP A 117 8.89 -17.21 -0.75
C ASP A 117 9.71 -17.17 -2.05
N ASP A 118 10.67 -18.10 -2.12
CA ASP A 118 11.61 -18.27 -3.21
C ASP A 118 11.40 -19.61 -3.97
N LYS A 119 10.34 -20.38 -3.69
CA LYS A 119 10.14 -21.71 -4.30
C LYS A 119 9.25 -21.69 -5.54
N SER A 120 8.44 -20.65 -5.68
CA SER A 120 7.56 -20.43 -6.83
C SER A 120 8.35 -19.84 -8.03
N PRO A 121 7.78 -19.73 -9.25
CA PRO A 121 8.39 -18.94 -10.33
C PRO A 121 8.50 -17.44 -9.99
N PHE A 122 7.98 -17.05 -8.84
CA PHE A 122 8.01 -15.71 -8.30
C PHE A 122 8.99 -15.61 -7.13
N GLN A 123 9.62 -14.44 -7.02
CA GLN A 123 10.22 -13.98 -5.78
C GLN A 123 9.14 -13.18 -5.05
N SER A 124 8.60 -13.73 -3.97
CA SER A 124 7.41 -13.20 -3.32
C SER A 124 7.69 -12.71 -1.91
N LEU A 125 7.03 -11.62 -1.55
CA LEU A 125 7.01 -11.07 -0.21
C LEU A 125 5.56 -11.06 0.29
N ILE A 126 5.34 -11.65 1.46
CA ILE A 126 4.02 -11.93 2.01
C ILE A 126 3.90 -11.24 3.36
N GLU A 127 3.11 -10.16 3.42
CA GLU A 127 2.80 -9.46 4.65
C GLU A 127 1.46 -9.97 5.20
N ILE A 128 1.48 -10.53 6.40
CA ILE A 128 0.31 -10.99 7.13
C ILE A 128 0.09 -10.03 8.31
N SER A 129 -0.96 -9.24 8.21
CA SER A 129 -1.41 -8.32 9.26
C SER A 129 -2.61 -8.92 9.99
N ILE A 130 -2.54 -8.99 11.31
CA ILE A 130 -3.60 -9.52 12.17
C ILE A 130 -3.99 -8.44 13.16
N ASN A 131 -5.18 -7.89 13.00
CA ASN A 131 -5.76 -6.93 13.93
C ASN A 131 -6.73 -7.66 14.84
N ARG A 132 -6.48 -7.61 16.15
CA ARG A 132 -7.36 -8.24 17.12
C ARG A 132 -8.66 -7.46 17.31
N VAL A 133 -8.56 -6.12 17.24
CA VAL A 133 -9.68 -5.20 17.33
C VAL A 133 -9.87 -4.55 15.99
N HIS A 134 -11.06 -4.67 15.41
CA HIS A 134 -11.39 -4.13 14.10
C HIS A 134 -12.83 -3.61 14.06
N LYS A 135 -13.18 -2.87 13.01
CA LYS A 135 -14.57 -2.43 12.83
C LYS A 135 -15.41 -3.63 12.40
N VAL A 136 -16.69 -3.58 12.77
CA VAL A 136 -17.68 -4.57 12.35
C VAL A 136 -17.70 -4.66 10.82
N GLY A 137 -17.47 -5.87 10.29
CA GLY A 137 -17.44 -6.16 8.86
C GLY A 137 -16.09 -5.95 8.17
N ASP A 138 -15.05 -5.50 8.89
CA ASP A 138 -13.67 -5.53 8.40
C ASP A 138 -13.08 -6.93 8.67
N TYR A 139 -12.16 -7.37 7.81
CA TYR A 139 -11.45 -8.63 8.00
C TYR A 139 -10.29 -8.48 9.01
N PRO A 140 -10.25 -9.28 10.10
CA PRO A 140 -9.18 -9.18 11.11
C PRO A 140 -7.82 -9.65 10.60
N ILE A 141 -7.77 -10.57 9.65
CA ILE A 141 -6.53 -11.07 9.06
C ILE A 141 -6.46 -10.64 7.60
N MET A 142 -5.43 -9.87 7.26
CA MET A 142 -5.15 -9.41 5.90
C MET A 142 -3.78 -9.91 5.46
N ILE A 143 -3.73 -10.63 4.36
CA ILE A 143 -2.50 -11.13 3.75
C ILE A 143 -2.28 -10.39 2.44
N LYS A 144 -1.19 -9.64 2.32
CA LYS A 144 -0.76 -9.01 1.07
C LYS A 144 0.40 -9.80 0.49
N VAL A 145 0.29 -10.18 -0.77
CA VAL A 145 1.31 -10.91 -1.51
C VAL A 145 1.81 -10.02 -2.64
N ASN A 146 3.09 -9.66 -2.64
CA ASN A 146 3.72 -9.01 -3.78
C ASN A 146 4.75 -9.94 -4.41
N SER A 147 4.68 -10.13 -5.73
CA SER A 147 5.43 -11.15 -6.45
C SER A 147 6.13 -10.58 -7.67
N LEU A 148 7.45 -10.77 -7.73
CA LEU A 148 8.30 -10.45 -8.88
C LEU A 148 8.60 -11.70 -9.67
N ILE A 149 8.72 -11.59 -10.99
CA ILE A 149 8.93 -12.72 -11.89
C ILE A 149 10.43 -13.04 -11.94
N LYS A 150 10.81 -14.28 -11.57
CA LYS A 150 12.22 -14.68 -11.51
C LYS A 150 12.90 -14.73 -12.88
N ASP A 151 12.16 -15.09 -13.92
CA ASP A 151 12.67 -15.14 -15.30
C ASP A 151 13.20 -13.76 -15.78
N PHE A 152 12.76 -12.68 -15.14
CA PHE A 152 13.16 -11.31 -15.44
C PHE A 152 14.16 -10.71 -14.45
N LYS A 153 14.67 -11.52 -13.51
CA LYS A 153 15.80 -11.14 -12.64
C LYS A 153 16.98 -10.67 -13.50
N VAL A 154 17.70 -9.67 -13.01
CA VAL A 154 18.97 -9.23 -13.60
C VAL A 154 20.02 -10.31 -13.41
N ASN A 155 20.70 -10.70 -14.49
CA ASN A 155 21.81 -11.65 -14.41
C ASN A 155 23.07 -11.00 -13.83
N GLU A 156 23.99 -11.81 -13.30
CA GLU A 156 25.29 -11.32 -12.83
C GLU A 156 26.04 -10.56 -13.94
N GLY A 157 26.43 -9.32 -13.66
CA GLY A 157 27.10 -8.44 -14.63
C GLY A 157 26.21 -7.84 -15.72
N GLU A 158 24.90 -8.13 -15.75
CA GLU A 158 23.97 -7.53 -16.70
C GLU A 158 23.64 -6.07 -16.30
N ASP A 159 23.79 -5.15 -17.25
CA ASP A 159 23.43 -3.73 -17.15
C ASP A 159 21.94 -3.53 -17.53
N PRO A 160 21.19 -2.58 -16.93
CA PRO A 160 19.83 -2.21 -17.36
C PRO A 160 19.58 -2.14 -18.87
N LYS A 161 20.55 -1.67 -19.67
CA LYS A 161 20.41 -1.65 -21.14
C LYS A 161 20.35 -3.04 -21.76
N ASP A 162 21.10 -3.99 -21.23
CA ASP A 162 21.13 -5.36 -21.73
C ASP A 162 19.90 -6.14 -21.27
N LEU A 163 19.47 -5.92 -20.02
CA LEU A 163 18.18 -6.41 -19.54
C LEU A 163 17.04 -5.91 -20.44
N LYS A 164 17.01 -4.61 -20.75
CA LYS A 164 15.98 -4.02 -21.63
C LYS A 164 15.93 -4.69 -23.01
N LYS A 165 17.09 -4.97 -23.63
CA LYS A 165 17.16 -5.70 -24.91
C LYS A 165 16.64 -7.13 -24.80
N ARG A 166 17.00 -7.83 -23.71
CA ARG A 166 16.55 -9.20 -23.44
C ARG A 166 15.04 -9.26 -23.30
N LEU A 167 14.48 -8.38 -22.47
CA LEU A 167 13.04 -8.26 -22.24
C LEU A 167 12.30 -7.84 -23.50
N GLY A 168 12.85 -6.91 -24.29
CA GLY A 168 12.21 -6.38 -25.49
C GLY A 168 11.80 -7.45 -26.52
N THR A 169 12.35 -8.67 -26.45
CA THR A 169 11.87 -9.79 -27.26
C THR A 169 10.42 -10.19 -26.97
N GLN A 170 9.97 -10.06 -25.72
CA GLN A 170 8.61 -10.38 -25.28
C GLN A 170 7.61 -9.25 -25.58
N PHE A 171 8.09 -8.02 -25.78
CA PHE A 171 7.28 -6.83 -26.05
C PHE A 171 7.13 -6.54 -27.56
N LYS A 172 7.67 -7.41 -28.43
CA LYS A 172 7.71 -7.16 -29.89
C LYS A 172 6.33 -7.01 -30.53
N ASN A 173 5.33 -7.70 -30.02
CA ASN A 173 3.97 -7.67 -30.52
C ASN A 173 2.97 -7.97 -29.39
N GLN A 174 1.73 -7.58 -29.60
CA GLN A 174 0.64 -7.69 -28.63
C GLN A 174 0.41 -9.14 -28.19
N GLU A 175 0.35 -10.08 -29.13
CA GLU A 175 0.09 -11.50 -28.83
C GLU A 175 1.13 -12.12 -27.90
N SER A 176 2.42 -11.82 -28.11
CA SER A 176 3.51 -12.29 -27.26
C SER A 176 3.46 -11.67 -25.86
N TYR A 177 3.10 -10.39 -25.79
CA TYR A 177 2.97 -9.68 -24.53
C TYR A 177 1.79 -10.22 -23.71
N ASP A 178 0.61 -10.31 -24.32
CA ASP A 178 -0.62 -10.80 -23.68
C ASP A 178 -0.44 -12.24 -23.20
N SER A 179 0.08 -13.12 -24.07
CA SER A 179 0.33 -14.52 -23.71
C SER A 179 1.28 -14.65 -22.52
N MET A 180 2.29 -13.78 -22.45
CA MET A 180 3.24 -13.75 -21.33
C MET A 180 2.57 -13.26 -20.05
N VAL A 181 1.84 -12.15 -20.10
CA VAL A 181 1.15 -11.57 -18.93
C VAL A 181 0.09 -12.54 -18.40
N ASP A 182 -0.74 -13.11 -19.28
CA ASP A 182 -1.78 -14.07 -18.93
C ASP A 182 -1.21 -15.34 -18.30
N LYS A 183 -0.09 -15.84 -18.82
CA LYS A 183 0.62 -16.98 -18.23
C LYS A 183 0.99 -16.70 -16.77
N TYR A 184 1.64 -15.56 -16.49
CA TYR A 184 2.07 -15.25 -15.12
C TYR A 184 0.90 -14.90 -14.21
N LYS A 185 -0.14 -14.23 -14.73
CA LYS A 185 -1.38 -13.96 -14.00
C LYS A 185 -2.05 -15.26 -13.56
N LEU A 186 -2.21 -16.23 -14.46
CA LEU A 186 -2.78 -17.54 -14.15
C LEU A 186 -1.95 -18.31 -13.10
N MET A 187 -0.62 -18.30 -13.24
CA MET A 187 0.28 -18.93 -12.27
C MET A 187 0.15 -18.28 -10.88
N PHE A 188 0.01 -16.96 -10.81
CA PHE A 188 -0.16 -16.22 -9.56
C PHE A 188 -1.53 -16.43 -8.94
N GLN A 189 -2.60 -16.46 -9.73
CA GLN A 189 -3.95 -16.78 -9.26
C GLN A 189 -4.00 -18.20 -8.66
N THR A 190 -3.35 -19.17 -9.32
CA THR A 190 -3.23 -20.54 -8.80
C THR A 190 -2.48 -20.55 -7.47
N TYR A 191 -1.38 -19.79 -7.37
CA TYR A 191 -0.61 -19.64 -6.13
C TYR A 191 -1.45 -19.08 -4.97
N LEU A 192 -2.26 -18.02 -5.22
CA LEU A 192 -3.16 -17.46 -4.21
C LEU A 192 -4.25 -18.44 -3.78
N GLN A 193 -4.81 -19.21 -4.73
CA GLN A 193 -5.81 -20.24 -4.44
C GLN A 193 -5.22 -21.39 -3.61
N ASP A 194 -4.00 -21.82 -3.92
CA ASP A 194 -3.29 -22.83 -3.11
C ASP A 194 -3.01 -22.31 -1.69
N PHE A 195 -2.71 -21.01 -1.56
CA PHE A 195 -2.56 -20.37 -0.26
C PHE A 195 -3.86 -20.35 0.53
N GLU A 196 -4.96 -19.90 -0.07
CA GLU A 196 -6.29 -19.99 0.54
C GLU A 196 -6.60 -21.41 1.02
N GLN A 197 -6.40 -22.41 0.15
CA GLN A 197 -6.67 -23.81 0.51
C GLN A 197 -5.80 -24.27 1.68
N SER A 198 -4.56 -23.81 1.75
CA SER A 198 -3.68 -24.08 2.90
C SER A 198 -4.20 -23.43 4.18
N LEU A 199 -4.62 -22.16 4.11
CA LEU A 199 -5.16 -21.41 5.24
C LEU A 199 -6.44 -22.06 5.77
N ARG A 200 -7.38 -22.42 4.90
CA ARG A 200 -8.64 -23.11 5.27
C ARG A 200 -8.44 -24.47 5.95
N LYS A 201 -7.29 -25.11 5.79
CA LYS A 201 -6.98 -26.39 6.49
C LYS A 201 -6.63 -26.18 7.95
N PHE A 202 -6.06 -25.03 8.31
CA PHE A 202 -5.52 -24.78 9.65
C PHE A 202 -6.26 -23.69 10.42
N ILE A 203 -6.99 -22.83 9.71
CA ILE A 203 -7.83 -21.76 10.24
C ILE A 203 -9.27 -22.10 9.87
N GLU A 204 -10.17 -22.09 10.86
CA GLU A 204 -11.61 -22.15 10.61
C GLU A 204 -12.03 -20.76 10.11
N VAL A 205 -12.59 -20.70 8.90
CA VAL A 205 -12.87 -19.46 8.17
C VAL A 205 -14.35 -19.41 7.81
N ASP A 206 -15.02 -18.32 8.17
CA ASP A 206 -16.39 -18.03 7.79
C ASP A 206 -16.44 -17.43 6.38
N ASP A 207 -15.60 -16.41 6.14
CA ASP A 207 -15.49 -15.77 4.84
C ASP A 207 -14.02 -15.51 4.46
N ILE A 208 -13.74 -15.58 3.16
CA ILE A 208 -12.44 -15.21 2.61
C ILE A 208 -12.63 -14.48 1.29
N GLU A 209 -11.96 -13.35 1.17
CA GLU A 209 -11.95 -12.55 -0.05
C GLU A 209 -10.54 -12.58 -0.65
N ILE A 210 -10.45 -12.97 -1.92
CA ILE A 210 -9.22 -12.90 -2.70
C ILE A 210 -9.37 -11.85 -3.77
N LYS A 211 -8.38 -10.96 -3.86
CA LYS A 211 -8.21 -10.03 -4.97
C LYS A 211 -6.80 -10.18 -5.53
N ASP A 212 -6.67 -10.13 -6.83
CA ASP A 212 -5.40 -10.07 -7.53
C ASP A 212 -5.39 -8.89 -8.50
N ASN A 213 -4.22 -8.29 -8.68
CA ASN A 213 -4.01 -7.26 -9.66
C ASN A 213 -2.59 -7.30 -10.24
N VAL A 214 -2.49 -6.91 -11.50
CA VAL A 214 -1.22 -6.58 -12.16
C VAL A 214 -0.90 -5.13 -11.82
N ARG A 215 0.30 -4.88 -11.30
CA ARG A 215 0.75 -3.52 -10.98
C ARG A 215 1.89 -3.12 -11.90
N ILE A 216 1.78 -1.97 -12.57
CA ILE A 216 2.85 -1.40 -13.38
C ILE A 216 3.44 -0.21 -12.59
N LEU A 217 4.76 -0.17 -12.50
CA LEU A 217 5.46 0.89 -11.79
C LEU A 217 5.76 2.03 -12.75
N ARG A 218 5.46 3.27 -12.33
CA ARG A 218 5.92 4.50 -12.97
C ARG A 218 6.87 5.24 -12.03
N THR A 219 8.03 5.61 -12.55
CA THR A 219 9.02 6.40 -11.79
C THR A 219 8.99 7.86 -12.25
N LYS A 220 9.27 8.79 -11.33
CA LYS A 220 9.36 10.23 -11.64
C LYS A 220 10.57 10.55 -12.49
N LYS A 221 11.63 9.74 -12.37
CA LYS A 221 12.86 9.89 -13.12
C LYS A 221 13.23 8.59 -13.82
N PRO A 222 13.80 8.66 -15.03
CA PRO A 222 14.31 7.49 -15.72
C PRO A 222 15.50 6.92 -14.97
N ILE A 223 15.53 5.59 -14.88
CA ILE A 223 16.54 4.88 -14.11
C ILE A 223 17.76 4.58 -14.96
N GLN A 224 18.93 4.90 -14.43
CA GLN A 224 20.20 4.78 -15.14
C GLN A 224 21.14 3.74 -14.53
N ASP A 225 21.03 3.42 -13.23
CA ASP A 225 21.96 2.55 -12.52
C ASP A 225 21.25 1.61 -11.53
N LYS A 226 21.93 0.54 -11.10
CA LYS A 226 21.46 -0.41 -10.06
C LYS A 226 21.43 0.18 -8.64
N VAL A 227 21.55 1.49 -8.46
CA VAL A 227 21.82 2.09 -7.14
C VAL A 227 20.74 1.69 -6.16
N HIS A 228 21.14 1.04 -5.06
CA HIS A 228 20.29 0.54 -3.98
C HIS A 228 19.13 1.48 -3.68
N TYR A 229 17.95 1.11 -4.18
CA TYR A 229 16.72 1.83 -3.97
C TYR A 229 16.17 1.44 -2.60
N ARG A 230 16.86 1.90 -1.56
CA ARG A 230 16.33 1.84 -0.20
C ARG A 230 15.27 2.92 -0.08
N PHE A 231 14.02 2.56 -0.33
CA PHE A 231 12.93 3.50 -0.13
C PHE A 231 12.74 3.77 1.35
N ARG A 232 12.51 5.05 1.66
CA ARG A 232 12.37 5.61 3.01
C ARG A 232 10.98 5.28 3.59
N ASP A 233 10.84 5.65 4.86
CA ASP A 233 9.74 5.48 5.85
C ASP A 233 8.25 5.62 5.40
N THR A 234 7.95 5.80 4.10
CA THR A 234 6.60 6.05 3.55
C THR A 234 6.14 4.98 2.54
N CYS A 235 6.69 3.76 2.58
CA CYS A 235 6.33 2.68 1.66
C CYS A 235 4.93 2.14 1.94
N ARG A 236 4.08 1.99 0.91
CA ARG A 236 2.71 1.44 1.04
C ARG A 236 2.62 -0.04 0.67
N ALA A 237 3.53 -0.53 -0.16
CA ALA A 237 3.66 -1.93 -0.48
C ALA A 237 4.94 -2.51 0.16
N PRO A 238 4.86 -3.68 0.83
CA PRO A 238 6.00 -4.31 1.51
C PRO A 238 7.24 -4.47 0.63
N ILE A 239 7.01 -4.72 -0.65
CA ILE A 239 8.05 -4.90 -1.67
C ILE A 239 9.02 -3.70 -1.68
N PHE A 240 8.53 -2.46 -1.56
CA PHE A 240 9.38 -1.27 -1.62
C PHE A 240 10.18 -0.99 -0.35
N TYR A 241 9.98 -1.70 0.76
CA TYR A 241 10.68 -1.42 2.03
C TYR A 241 12.21 -1.63 1.96
N GLY A 242 12.71 -2.34 0.95
CA GLY A 242 14.14 -2.56 0.74
C GLY A 242 14.72 -3.72 1.55
N TYR A 243 13.94 -4.79 1.73
CA TYR A 243 14.41 -6.04 2.33
C TYR A 243 15.56 -6.66 1.51
N TYR A 244 16.44 -7.37 2.22
CA TYR A 244 17.62 -7.99 1.63
C TYR A 244 17.26 -8.94 0.48
N GLY A 245 18.06 -8.96 -0.59
CA GLY A 245 17.94 -9.95 -1.68
C GLY A 245 16.95 -9.62 -2.81
N PHE A 246 16.18 -8.53 -2.72
CA PHE A 246 15.17 -8.19 -3.74
C PHE A 246 15.67 -7.25 -4.86
N ASP A 247 16.81 -6.57 -4.68
CA ASP A 247 17.33 -5.55 -5.61
C ASP A 247 17.40 -6.02 -7.08
N ASP A 248 17.87 -7.25 -7.31
CA ASP A 248 18.03 -7.81 -8.66
C ASP A 248 16.71 -8.10 -9.38
N TYR A 249 15.59 -8.15 -8.65
CA TYR A 249 14.27 -8.43 -9.19
C TYR A 249 13.49 -7.15 -9.53
N TYR A 250 13.88 -5.98 -9.01
CA TYR A 250 13.15 -4.74 -9.26
C TYR A 250 13.39 -4.15 -10.65
N MET A 251 14.60 -4.32 -11.18
CA MET A 251 15.02 -3.56 -12.37
C MET A 251 14.07 -3.76 -13.55
N TYR A 252 13.61 -4.99 -13.82
CA TYR A 252 12.67 -5.23 -14.91
C TYR A 252 11.32 -4.56 -14.66
N ALA A 253 10.88 -4.51 -13.39
CA ALA A 253 9.60 -3.95 -13.05
C ALA A 253 9.55 -2.46 -13.39
N TRP A 254 10.68 -1.79 -13.32
CA TRP A 254 10.84 -0.37 -13.57
C TRP A 254 10.97 -0.04 -15.05
N LEU A 255 11.55 -0.96 -15.83
CA LEU A 255 11.64 -0.84 -17.28
C LEU A 255 10.32 -1.14 -17.99
N TRP A 256 9.38 -1.80 -17.30
CA TRP A 256 8.16 -2.34 -17.90
C TRP A 256 7.30 -1.29 -18.61
N GLY A 257 7.00 -0.16 -17.94
CA GLY A 257 6.17 0.90 -18.52
C GLY A 257 6.79 1.47 -19.79
N GLY A 258 8.09 1.78 -19.75
CA GLY A 258 8.83 2.26 -20.91
C GLY A 258 8.88 1.25 -22.06
N LEU A 259 8.99 -0.05 -21.77
CA LEU A 259 8.91 -1.10 -22.77
C LEU A 259 7.52 -1.20 -23.42
N CYS A 260 6.44 -1.03 -22.66
CA CYS A 260 5.09 -0.99 -23.22
C CYS A 260 4.92 0.21 -24.17
N HIS A 261 5.37 1.39 -23.73
CA HIS A 261 5.32 2.62 -24.51
C HIS A 261 6.15 2.52 -25.81
N GLU A 262 7.41 2.08 -25.74
CA GLU A 262 8.30 1.99 -26.91
C GLU A 262 7.81 1.04 -27.99
N HIS A 263 7.02 0.04 -27.60
CA HIS A 263 6.48 -0.97 -28.51
C HIS A 263 5.03 -0.69 -28.93
N ASN A 264 4.42 0.42 -28.49
CA ASN A 264 3.01 0.77 -28.75
C ASN A 264 2.06 -0.38 -28.40
N LEU A 265 2.21 -0.94 -27.20
CA LEU A 265 1.37 -2.03 -26.71
C LEU A 265 0.08 -1.49 -26.09
N GLU A 266 -1.01 -2.19 -26.35
CA GLU A 266 -2.27 -1.97 -25.66
C GLU A 266 -2.21 -2.66 -24.29
N VAL A 267 -2.48 -1.90 -23.24
CA VAL A 267 -2.38 -2.37 -21.85
C VAL A 267 -3.71 -2.19 -21.14
N SER A 268 -4.22 -3.25 -20.52
CA SER A 268 -5.50 -3.28 -19.82
C SER A 268 -5.42 -4.07 -18.50
N ASN A 269 -6.43 -3.92 -17.65
CA ASN A 269 -6.60 -4.65 -16.39
C ASN A 269 -5.38 -4.58 -15.45
N PHE A 270 -4.92 -3.37 -15.16
CA PHE A 270 -3.76 -3.14 -14.28
C PHE A 270 -3.91 -1.85 -13.45
N ASP A 271 -3.23 -1.81 -12.30
CA ASP A 271 -3.03 -0.55 -11.56
C ASP A 271 -1.65 0.04 -11.89
N LEU A 272 -1.61 1.32 -12.23
CA LEU A 272 -0.38 2.09 -12.25
C LEU A 272 -0.07 2.56 -10.83
N VAL A 273 1.16 2.33 -10.37
CA VAL A 273 1.63 2.73 -9.05
C VAL A 273 2.90 3.56 -9.14
N ASP A 274 3.11 4.43 -8.15
CA ASP A 274 4.34 5.20 -7.98
C ASP A 274 5.47 4.39 -7.30
N GLU A 275 6.61 5.05 -7.10
CA GLU A 275 7.83 4.47 -6.49
C GLU A 275 7.64 3.95 -5.06
N ALA A 276 6.61 4.40 -4.34
CA ALA A 276 6.27 3.91 -3.00
C ALA A 276 5.18 2.83 -3.01
N GLY A 277 4.65 2.50 -4.19
CA GLY A 277 3.55 1.56 -4.39
C GLY A 277 2.16 2.18 -4.16
N ALA A 278 2.05 3.52 -4.13
CA ALA A 278 0.77 4.19 -4.08
C ALA A 278 0.10 4.19 -5.46
N GLU A 279 -1.21 3.95 -5.49
CA GLU A 279 -1.98 3.88 -6.72
C GLU A 279 -2.10 5.27 -7.35
N ILE A 280 -1.85 5.34 -8.66
CA ILE A 280 -1.97 6.54 -9.50
C ILE A 280 -3.28 6.48 -10.27
N LEU A 281 -3.46 5.39 -11.02
CA LEU A 281 -4.67 5.11 -11.80
C LEU A 281 -4.92 3.59 -11.86
N SER A 282 -6.18 3.19 -11.90
CA SER A 282 -6.59 1.81 -12.22
C SER A 282 -7.19 1.79 -13.62
N VAL A 283 -6.72 0.87 -14.46
CA VAL A 283 -7.16 0.70 -15.86
C VAL A 283 -8.05 -0.53 -15.95
N GLY A 284 -9.25 -0.33 -16.52
CA GLY A 284 -10.19 -1.40 -16.79
C GLY A 284 -9.81 -2.29 -17.99
N ASP A 285 -10.81 -3.01 -18.48
CA ASP A 285 -10.73 -3.96 -19.58
C ASP A 285 -10.48 -3.32 -20.94
N GLU A 286 -10.98 -2.11 -21.18
CA GLU A 286 -10.78 -1.38 -22.44
C GLU A 286 -9.33 -0.95 -22.66
N GLY A 287 -8.56 -0.75 -21.58
CA GLY A 287 -7.14 -0.41 -21.69
C GLY A 287 -6.86 0.94 -22.35
N PHE A 288 -5.60 1.13 -22.75
CA PHE A 288 -5.18 2.17 -23.68
C PHE A 288 -3.88 1.79 -24.41
N ASP A 289 -3.61 2.44 -25.54
CA ASP A 289 -2.34 2.30 -26.27
C ASP A 289 -1.23 3.06 -25.54
N ALA A 290 -0.28 2.32 -24.99
CA ALA A 290 0.83 2.87 -24.24
C ALA A 290 1.71 3.81 -25.08
N GLY A 291 1.73 3.70 -26.41
CA GLY A 291 2.53 4.58 -27.28
C GLY A 291 1.88 5.92 -27.62
N GLN A 292 0.60 6.09 -27.32
CA GLN A 292 -0.15 7.32 -27.62
C GLN A 292 -0.17 8.34 -26.48
N THR A 293 0.27 7.94 -25.29
CA THR A 293 0.23 8.78 -24.09
C THR A 293 1.51 8.58 -23.30
N ASP A 294 2.03 9.64 -22.69
CA ASP A 294 3.20 9.53 -21.83
C ASP A 294 2.88 8.91 -20.46
N ALA A 295 1.69 8.32 -20.25
CA ALA A 295 1.22 7.72 -19.00
C ALA A 295 2.08 6.55 -18.49
N LEU A 296 2.77 5.83 -19.38
CA LEU A 296 3.75 4.78 -19.04
C LEU A 296 5.20 5.15 -19.39
N ASN A 297 5.43 6.31 -20.01
CA ASN A 297 6.76 6.77 -20.38
C ASN A 297 7.46 7.47 -19.22
N ASN A 298 8.48 6.81 -18.66
CA ASN A 298 9.29 7.37 -17.56
C ASN A 298 10.31 8.43 -18.01
N ALA A 299 10.44 8.69 -19.33
CA ALA A 299 11.36 9.70 -19.86
C ALA A 299 10.74 11.10 -19.97
N ASN A 300 9.41 11.17 -20.00
CA ASN A 300 8.64 12.40 -20.16
C ASN A 300 7.77 12.68 -18.93
N ASP A 301 7.22 13.89 -18.86
CA ASP A 301 6.25 14.25 -17.82
C ASP A 301 5.00 13.36 -17.91
N PHE A 302 4.34 13.16 -16.77
CA PHE A 302 3.15 12.32 -16.72
C PHE A 302 1.98 12.99 -17.42
N GLU A 303 1.39 12.27 -18.37
CA GLU A 303 0.16 12.66 -19.06
C GLU A 303 -0.97 11.69 -18.70
N LEU A 304 -2.15 12.24 -18.48
CA LEU A 304 -3.34 11.45 -18.16
C LEU A 304 -3.84 10.76 -19.44
N PRO A 305 -3.94 9.42 -19.44
CA PRO A 305 -4.53 8.73 -20.57
C PRO A 305 -6.04 9.01 -20.65
N ALA A 306 -6.58 9.06 -21.87
CA ALA A 306 -8.03 9.16 -22.05
C ALA A 306 -8.67 7.80 -21.72
N LEU A 307 -9.11 7.63 -20.47
CA LEU A 307 -9.73 6.38 -20.01
C LEU A 307 -11.24 6.44 -20.15
N THR A 308 -11.80 5.39 -20.75
CA THR A 308 -13.23 5.09 -20.79
C THR A 308 -13.67 4.31 -19.55
N SER A 309 -12.83 3.38 -19.09
CA SER A 309 -12.99 2.63 -17.84
C SER A 309 -11.72 2.72 -16.98
N GLY A 310 -11.82 3.41 -15.84
CA GLY A 310 -10.72 3.54 -14.90
C GLY A 310 -10.98 4.54 -13.78
N THR A 311 -10.12 4.52 -12.77
CA THR A 311 -10.19 5.40 -11.60
C THR A 311 -8.86 6.10 -11.38
N TYR A 312 -8.92 7.34 -10.89
CA TYR A 312 -7.74 8.12 -10.52
C TYR A 312 -7.69 8.32 -9.01
N TYR A 313 -6.48 8.24 -8.47
CA TYR A 313 -6.24 8.33 -7.03
C TYR A 313 -5.46 9.61 -6.73
N GLY A 314 -5.73 10.23 -5.58
CA GLY A 314 -5.21 11.56 -5.23
C GLY A 314 -4.04 11.55 -4.24
N ASP A 315 -3.67 10.38 -3.77
CA ASP A 315 -2.72 10.21 -2.67
C ASP A 315 -1.49 9.44 -3.17
N ASN A 316 -0.79 10.09 -4.11
CA ASN A 316 0.39 9.56 -4.80
C ASN A 316 1.29 10.72 -5.29
N ASP A 317 2.45 10.34 -5.80
CA ASP A 317 3.47 11.24 -6.29
C ASP A 317 3.06 12.15 -7.48
N TYR A 318 1.94 11.86 -8.14
CA TYR A 318 1.43 12.57 -9.33
C TYR A 318 0.12 13.32 -9.06
N ALA A 319 -0.29 13.44 -7.79
CA ALA A 319 -1.52 14.07 -7.37
C ALA A 319 -1.71 15.50 -7.90
N ASP A 320 -0.63 16.29 -8.02
CA ASP A 320 -0.69 17.66 -8.55
C ASP A 320 -1.14 17.69 -10.02
N THR A 321 -0.64 16.75 -10.85
CA THR A 321 -1.02 16.63 -12.26
C THR A 321 -2.45 16.14 -12.42
N ILE A 322 -2.86 15.19 -11.56
CA ILE A 322 -4.23 14.65 -11.55
C ILE A 322 -5.22 15.72 -11.09
N GLY A 323 -4.93 16.44 -10.00
CA GLY A 323 -5.81 17.47 -9.43
C GLY A 323 -5.93 18.74 -10.27
N ALA A 324 -4.94 19.04 -11.11
CA ALA A 324 -5.03 20.10 -12.11
C ALA A 324 -6.02 19.77 -13.24
N SER A 325 -6.31 18.48 -13.44
CA SER A 325 -7.29 17.99 -14.40
C SER A 325 -8.62 17.79 -13.67
N SER A 326 -9.74 18.23 -14.24
CA SER A 326 -11.07 18.19 -13.59
C SER A 326 -11.64 16.76 -13.48
N VAL A 327 -10.89 15.87 -12.84
CA VAL A 327 -11.12 14.43 -12.72
C VAL A 327 -11.63 14.12 -11.32
N VAL A 328 -12.52 13.13 -11.20
CA VAL A 328 -13.01 12.66 -9.90
C VAL A 328 -11.90 11.85 -9.22
N ILE A 329 -11.46 12.33 -8.06
CA ILE A 329 -10.37 11.73 -7.27
C ILE A 329 -10.95 10.88 -6.15
N ILE A 330 -10.47 9.64 -5.99
CA ILE A 330 -10.77 8.79 -4.83
C ILE A 330 -9.62 8.85 -3.83
N ASN A 331 -9.90 9.24 -2.58
CA ASN A 331 -8.95 9.17 -1.48
C ASN A 331 -9.10 7.83 -0.75
N ALA A 332 -7.97 7.18 -0.43
CA ALA A 332 -7.92 5.83 0.15
C ALA A 332 -8.49 5.73 1.58
N GLU A 333 -8.78 6.86 2.23
CA GLU A 333 -9.39 6.90 3.56
C GLU A 333 -10.90 7.25 3.50
N GLY A 334 -11.71 6.32 2.97
CA GLY A 334 -13.12 6.17 3.33
C GLY A 334 -14.02 7.42 3.34
N GLY A 335 -13.78 8.37 2.44
CA GLY A 335 -14.59 9.59 2.32
C GLY A 335 -14.63 10.04 0.86
N VAL A 336 -15.78 9.86 0.22
CA VAL A 336 -16.13 10.64 -0.98
C VAL A 336 -16.36 12.08 -0.55
N ASP A 337 -15.27 12.85 -0.43
CA ASP A 337 -15.36 14.31 -0.50
C ASP A 337 -15.56 14.67 -1.97
N ALA A 338 -16.79 14.53 -2.42
CA ALA A 338 -17.26 15.16 -3.65
C ALA A 338 -17.21 16.68 -3.43
N SER A 339 -16.07 17.29 -3.78
CA SER A 339 -15.96 18.74 -3.99
C SER A 339 -16.74 19.12 -5.24
N PHE A 340 -18.07 19.11 -5.10
CA PHE A 340 -19.08 19.49 -6.09
C PHE A 340 -19.15 21.00 -6.38
N PHE A 341 -18.19 21.81 -5.93
CA PHE A 341 -18.18 23.24 -6.28
C PHE A 341 -17.44 23.48 -7.59
N SER A 342 -18.16 23.18 -8.68
CA SER A 342 -17.98 23.85 -9.97
C SER A 342 -18.22 25.36 -9.77
N PHE A 343 -17.15 26.15 -9.75
CA PHE A 343 -17.25 27.58 -10.06
C PHE A 343 -17.21 27.72 -11.58
N SER A 344 -18.38 27.64 -12.19
CA SER A 344 -18.64 28.20 -13.51
C SER A 344 -18.52 29.72 -13.41
N ASP A 345 -17.55 30.28 -14.13
CA ASP A 345 -17.58 31.67 -14.58
C ASP A 345 -18.93 31.94 -15.26
N GLY A 346 -19.62 33.00 -14.83
CA GLY A 346 -21.00 33.25 -15.26
C GLY A 346 -21.61 34.46 -14.57
N ASP A 347 -21.13 35.63 -14.98
CA ASP A 347 -21.72 36.96 -14.79
C ASP A 347 -23.27 36.97 -14.76
N SER A 348 -23.86 37.38 -13.63
CA SER A 348 -25.12 38.13 -13.59
C SER A 348 -25.42 38.63 -12.18
N GLY A 349 -25.39 39.95 -12.02
CA GLY A 349 -25.68 40.62 -10.76
C GLY A 349 -27.14 40.56 -10.34
N PHE A 350 -27.37 40.52 -9.03
CA PHE A 350 -28.45 41.26 -8.37
C PHE A 350 -28.15 41.44 -6.88
N SER A 351 -28.70 42.51 -6.31
CA SER A 351 -28.20 43.29 -5.20
C SER A 351 -28.73 42.92 -3.81
N SER A 352 -27.95 43.38 -2.81
CA SER A 352 -28.37 43.99 -1.54
C SER A 352 -29.18 43.17 -0.55
N TYR A 353 -28.61 42.90 0.62
CA TYR A 353 -29.18 43.40 1.88
C TYR A 353 -28.08 43.78 2.88
N ASP A 354 -28.29 44.97 3.40
CA ASP A 354 -27.50 45.80 4.29
C ASP A 354 -27.84 45.49 5.76
N ALA A 355 -26.82 45.45 6.62
CA ALA A 355 -26.93 45.71 8.05
C ALA A 355 -25.51 46.00 8.61
N GLY A 356 -25.14 47.29 8.63
CA GLY A 356 -24.03 47.83 9.42
C GLY A 356 -24.26 47.74 10.95
N SER A 357 -23.45 48.30 11.85
CA SER A 357 -22.41 49.32 11.81
C SER A 357 -21.67 49.35 13.16
N GLY A 358 -20.47 49.97 13.23
CA GLY A 358 -19.81 50.41 14.48
C GLY A 358 -18.32 50.02 14.56
N ASP A 359 -17.35 50.68 13.91
CA ASP A 359 -16.78 52.03 14.16
C ASP A 359 -16.01 52.09 15.53
N SER A 360 -14.76 52.57 15.71
CA SER A 360 -13.95 53.55 14.99
C SER A 360 -12.45 53.54 15.41
N SER A 361 -11.58 54.07 14.53
CA SER A 361 -10.36 54.91 14.75
C SER A 361 -9.13 54.36 15.51
N GLY A 362 -7.85 54.63 15.18
CA GLY A 362 -7.12 55.47 14.21
C GLY A 362 -5.61 55.35 14.59
N GLY A 363 -4.66 55.15 13.67
CA GLY A 363 -3.86 56.20 13.02
C GLY A 363 -2.39 56.24 13.52
N GLY A 364 -1.42 56.32 12.60
CA GLY A 364 -0.12 57.00 12.86
C GLY A 364 1.21 56.21 12.79
N SER A 365 1.82 56.21 11.61
CA SER A 365 3.22 56.62 11.30
C SER A 365 4.44 56.16 12.15
N SER A 366 5.29 55.34 11.51
CA SER A 366 6.74 55.51 11.21
C SER A 366 7.72 56.27 12.13
N CYS A 367 8.76 55.56 12.62
CA CYS A 367 10.21 55.89 12.76
C CYS A 367 10.80 54.84 13.74
N GLY A 368 12.05 54.35 13.73
CA GLY A 368 13.34 54.90 13.36
C GLY A 368 14.33 54.58 14.51
N SER A 369 15.14 53.53 14.31
CA SER A 369 16.54 53.39 14.74
C SER A 369 16.98 53.61 16.22
N SER A 370 17.53 52.52 16.79
CA SER A 370 18.86 52.40 17.45
C SER A 370 19.24 53.21 18.71
N CYS A 371 19.48 52.48 19.82
CA CYS A 371 20.55 52.58 20.85
C CYS A 371 20.06 51.82 22.10
N GLY A 372 20.81 51.15 22.97
CA GLY A 372 22.22 50.86 23.16
C GLY A 372 22.38 50.22 24.57
N SER A 373 23.10 49.10 24.64
CA SER A 373 24.07 48.71 25.68
C SER A 373 23.71 48.66 27.19
N SER A 374 23.94 47.45 27.75
CA SER A 374 24.85 47.15 28.88
C SER A 374 24.31 46.98 30.32
N CYS A 375 25.04 46.07 31.03
CA CYS A 375 25.12 45.75 32.47
C CYS A 375 24.29 44.52 32.86
N GLY A 376 24.85 43.31 33.06
CA GLY A 376 25.88 42.92 34.05
C GLY A 376 25.16 42.41 35.32
N GLY A 377 25.41 41.28 35.97
CA GLY A 377 26.41 40.22 35.94
C GLY A 377 26.39 39.54 37.32
N CYS A 378 26.67 38.23 37.39
CA CYS A 378 27.11 37.44 38.57
C CYS A 378 26.14 37.36 39.79
N SER A 379 26.10 36.33 40.64
CA SER A 379 26.88 35.12 40.91
C SER A 379 26.18 34.39 42.08
N SER A 380 26.20 33.06 42.10
CA SER A 380 26.55 32.18 43.25
C SER A 380 26.53 30.73 42.78
#